data_AF-A0A919RRG2-F1
#
_entry.id   AF-A0A919RRG2-F1
#
_cell.length_a   1.000
_cell.length_b   1.000
_cell.length_c   1.000
_cell.angle_alpha   90.00
_cell.angle_beta   90.00
_cell.angle_gamma   90.00
#
_symmetry.space_group_name_H-M   'P 1'
#
loop_
_entity.id
_entity.type
_entity.pdbx_description
1 polymer ?
#
loop_
_entity_poly.entity_id
_entity_poly.type
_entity_poly.pdbx_seq_one_letter_code
_entity_poly.pdbx_strand_id
1 'polypeptide(L)'
;MCGTGPLAATPDNKRAYDEVLKTNTADTERCRNAAPELFANLDSATQARDMDAIRAALGEEKLTYLGNSYGGVLGASYARLFPKRVRAMALDSVPNHVVPVAKSTRLLYQGVERTFARFADWCAKSADCVLRGKDVAKTWRAVLRQADRNPLPGAPAAGDRRYDSKDLKVLSQLLMLREATWPAWAAAIKRASEGNASGFDPQGRGLMRQPSAMLATRCADGYSVDGYAGYRASLARSAKVSPHFAGIWESGVLSCSPWAKTTNPLAPLPGHKLPPLLGIGPVYEHDSVRGITDQVPGSVTLRYDGNLHGPYVNAGDKCVIAHVNRYLIDGKLPAAGARCPVAVT
;
A
#
# COMPACT_ATOMS: atom_id res chain seq x y z
N MET A 1 25.62 -5.92 6.08
CA MET A 1 24.51 -6.06 5.11
C MET A 1 23.46 -4.98 5.38
N CYS A 2 22.85 -4.40 4.34
CA CYS A 2 21.64 -3.57 4.49
C CYS A 2 20.41 -4.41 4.83
N GLY A 3 20.50 -5.15 5.94
CA GLY A 3 19.50 -6.11 6.38
C GLY A 3 18.26 -5.45 6.97
N THR A 4 18.32 -4.15 7.28
CA THR A 4 17.21 -3.46 7.90
C THR A 4 17.01 -2.06 7.33
N GLY A 5 15.81 -1.82 6.81
CA GLY A 5 15.40 -0.49 6.37
C GLY A 5 15.25 0.51 7.54
N PRO A 6 15.09 1.81 7.19
CA PRO A 6 14.91 2.92 8.11
C PRO A 6 13.72 2.74 9.06
N LEU A 7 13.71 3.54 10.12
CA LEU A 7 12.68 3.51 11.14
C LEU A 7 11.32 3.90 10.54
N ALA A 8 10.32 3.04 10.74
CA ALA A 8 8.93 3.38 10.49
C ALA A 8 8.44 4.29 11.62
N ALA A 9 8.88 5.55 11.62
CA ALA A 9 8.51 6.56 12.60
C ALA A 9 7.71 7.68 11.94
N THR A 10 6.70 8.16 12.65
CA THR A 10 5.91 9.34 12.24
C THR A 10 6.16 10.44 13.27
N PRO A 11 7.27 11.20 13.18
CA PRO A 11 7.63 12.22 14.16
C PRO A 11 6.59 13.36 14.21
N ASP A 12 6.34 13.86 15.43
CA ASP A 12 5.30 14.88 15.68
C ASP A 12 5.84 16.32 15.69
N ASN A 13 7.15 16.47 15.82
CA ASN A 13 7.82 17.76 15.89
C ASN A 13 9.12 17.76 15.09
N LYS A 14 9.70 18.95 14.91
CA LYS A 14 10.90 19.16 14.10
C LYS A 14 12.12 18.42 14.64
N ARG A 15 12.31 18.39 15.96
CA ARG A 15 13.45 17.69 16.57
C ARG A 15 13.39 16.19 16.30
N ALA A 16 12.26 15.55 16.56
CA ALA A 16 12.07 14.13 16.28
C ALA A 16 12.18 13.82 14.77
N TYR A 17 11.73 14.75 13.91
CA TYR A 17 11.92 14.63 12.47
C TYR A 17 13.40 14.66 12.08
N ASP A 18 14.18 15.59 12.63
CA ASP A 18 15.62 15.70 12.33
C ASP A 18 16.39 14.47 12.84
N GLU A 19 16.02 13.93 14.00
CA GLU A 19 16.59 12.71 14.56
C GLU A 19 16.30 11.49 13.65
N VAL A 20 15.05 11.31 13.20
CA VAL A 20 14.69 10.24 12.26
C VAL A 20 15.39 10.43 10.91
N LEU A 21 15.43 11.66 10.39
CA LEU A 21 16.09 11.95 9.13
C LEU A 21 17.60 11.67 9.20
N LYS A 22 18.26 12.01 10.31
CA LYS A 22 19.68 11.70 10.53
C LYS A 22 19.94 10.19 10.48
N THR A 23 19.10 9.40 11.16
CA THR A 23 19.18 7.92 11.11
C THR A 23 18.96 7.40 9.70
N ASN A 24 17.90 7.85 9.02
CA ASN A 24 17.58 7.39 7.66
C ASN A 24 18.67 7.76 6.65
N THR A 25 19.30 8.92 6.80
CA THR A 25 20.46 9.33 5.99
C THR A 25 21.63 8.40 6.22
N ALA A 26 22.00 8.14 7.48
CA ALA A 26 23.09 7.22 7.78
C ALA A 26 22.82 5.81 7.24
N ASP A 27 21.58 5.33 7.31
CA ASP A 27 21.18 4.02 6.79
C ASP A 27 21.28 3.98 5.25
N THR A 28 20.81 5.03 4.60
CA THR A 28 20.86 5.19 3.13
C THR A 28 22.30 5.21 2.63
N GLU A 29 23.20 5.96 3.30
CA GLU A 29 24.63 5.98 2.96
C GLU A 29 25.28 4.61 3.14
N ARG A 30 24.97 3.89 4.22
CA ARG A 30 25.49 2.53 4.41
C ARG A 30 25.04 1.59 3.29
N CYS A 31 23.82 1.72 2.79
CA CYS A 31 23.34 0.93 1.66
C CYS A 31 24.01 1.30 0.35
N ARG A 32 24.21 2.59 0.10
CA ARG A 32 24.95 3.05 -1.07
C ARG A 32 26.38 2.53 -1.07
N ASN A 33 27.07 2.64 0.06
CA ASN A 33 28.47 2.22 0.17
C ASN A 33 28.65 0.70 0.13
N ALA A 34 27.65 -0.08 0.57
CA ALA A 34 27.69 -1.52 0.52
C ALA A 34 27.53 -2.11 -0.89
N ALA A 35 26.82 -1.42 -1.79
CA ALA A 35 26.55 -1.88 -3.16
C ALA A 35 26.27 -0.69 -4.10
N PRO A 36 27.29 0.12 -4.46
CA PRO A 36 27.09 1.39 -5.15
C PRO A 36 26.44 1.23 -6.53
N GLU A 37 26.86 0.24 -7.31
CA GLU A 37 26.29 -0.03 -8.64
C GLU A 37 24.83 -0.46 -8.56
N LEU A 38 24.51 -1.39 -7.65
CA LEU A 38 23.13 -1.82 -7.44
C LEU A 38 22.28 -0.64 -6.97
N PHE A 39 22.73 0.10 -5.96
CA PHE A 39 22.01 1.24 -5.40
C PHE A 39 21.65 2.29 -6.46
N ALA A 40 22.54 2.54 -7.42
CA ALA A 40 22.31 3.48 -8.52
C ALA A 40 21.24 3.01 -9.53
N ASN A 41 20.88 1.72 -9.51
CA ASN A 41 20.06 1.05 -10.53
C ASN A 41 18.82 0.35 -9.95
N LEU A 42 18.42 0.66 -8.71
CA LEU A 42 17.30 0.00 -8.03
C LEU A 42 15.91 0.52 -8.41
N ASP A 43 15.77 1.41 -9.40
CA ASP A 43 14.47 1.96 -9.83
C ASP A 43 13.68 1.04 -10.76
N SER A 44 12.37 1.31 -10.87
CA SER A 44 11.48 0.49 -11.72
C SER A 44 11.70 0.72 -13.22
N ALA A 45 12.34 1.81 -13.66
CA ALA A 45 12.66 1.99 -15.08
C ALA A 45 13.82 1.08 -15.50
N THR A 46 14.79 0.86 -14.62
CA THR A 46 15.90 -0.09 -14.82
C THR A 46 15.37 -1.51 -14.79
N GLN A 47 14.58 -1.88 -13.78
CA GLN A 47 13.93 -3.19 -13.73
C GLN A 47 13.01 -3.45 -14.94
N ALA A 48 12.37 -2.43 -15.50
CA ALA A 48 11.58 -2.57 -16.72
C ALA A 48 12.44 -2.87 -17.97
N ARG A 49 13.70 -2.41 -18.02
CA ARG A 49 14.65 -2.79 -19.07
C ARG A 49 15.07 -4.25 -18.91
N ASP A 50 15.26 -4.71 -17.68
CA ASP A 50 15.53 -6.13 -17.40
C ASP A 50 14.35 -7.01 -17.83
N MET A 51 13.11 -6.58 -17.56
CA MET A 51 11.92 -7.27 -18.07
C MET A 51 11.88 -7.37 -19.59
N ASP A 52 12.36 -6.34 -20.31
CA ASP A 52 12.39 -6.36 -21.77
C ASP A 52 13.48 -7.29 -22.31
N ALA A 53 14.62 -7.38 -21.60
CA ALA A 53 15.66 -8.37 -21.88
C ALA A 53 15.15 -9.79 -21.64
N ILE A 54 14.41 -10.03 -20.55
CA ILE A 54 13.76 -11.32 -20.25
C ILE A 54 12.75 -11.67 -21.35
N ARG A 55 11.88 -10.73 -21.74
CA ARG A 55 10.95 -10.93 -22.87
C ARG A 55 11.70 -11.35 -24.13
N ALA A 56 12.78 -10.66 -24.49
CA ALA A 56 13.57 -10.99 -25.67
C ALA A 56 14.23 -12.38 -25.57
N ALA A 57 14.79 -12.72 -24.40
CA ALA A 57 15.43 -14.01 -24.15
C ALA A 57 14.45 -15.20 -24.21
N LEU A 58 13.18 -14.96 -23.87
CA LEU A 58 12.09 -15.95 -24.01
C LEU A 58 11.58 -16.07 -25.46
N GLY A 59 12.09 -15.26 -26.40
CA GLY A 59 11.63 -15.26 -27.79
C GLY A 59 10.26 -14.59 -28.02
N GLU A 60 9.74 -13.90 -27.01
CA GLU A 60 8.40 -13.29 -27.05
C GLU A 60 8.44 -11.94 -27.78
N GLU A 61 7.65 -11.72 -28.82
CA GLU A 61 7.63 -10.42 -29.51
C GLU A 61 7.08 -9.29 -28.63
N LYS A 62 6.10 -9.61 -27.78
CA LYS A 62 5.40 -8.67 -26.89
C LYS A 62 5.15 -9.30 -25.53
N LEU A 63 5.30 -8.50 -24.47
CA LEU A 63 5.08 -8.91 -23.08
C LEU A 63 3.58 -9.07 -22.76
N THR A 64 3.24 -10.22 -22.16
CA THR A 64 2.01 -10.39 -21.38
C THR A 64 2.37 -10.30 -19.90
N TYR A 65 1.78 -9.35 -19.17
CA TYR A 65 2.21 -9.01 -17.82
C TYR A 65 1.06 -8.99 -16.82
N LEU A 66 1.32 -9.53 -15.62
CA LEU A 66 0.49 -9.33 -14.44
C LEU A 66 1.34 -8.66 -13.36
N GLY A 67 0.97 -7.43 -13.01
CA GLY A 67 1.61 -6.67 -11.94
C GLY A 67 0.72 -6.64 -10.70
N ASN A 68 1.12 -7.34 -9.64
CA ASN A 68 0.49 -7.21 -8.33
C ASN A 68 1.22 -6.17 -7.47
N SER A 69 0.47 -5.35 -6.74
CA SER A 69 1.04 -4.41 -5.77
C SER A 69 2.05 -3.47 -6.44
N TYR A 70 3.24 -3.33 -5.86
CA TYR A 70 4.35 -2.59 -6.43
C TYR A 70 4.77 -3.06 -7.83
N GLY A 71 4.54 -4.34 -8.17
CA GLY A 71 4.77 -4.85 -9.53
C GLY A 71 3.97 -4.08 -10.59
N GLY A 72 2.84 -3.47 -10.24
CA GLY A 72 2.14 -2.60 -11.18
C GLY A 72 2.85 -1.27 -11.49
N VAL A 73 3.68 -0.75 -10.58
CA VAL A 73 4.56 0.41 -10.86
C VAL A 73 5.61 0.02 -11.89
N LEU A 74 6.17 -1.17 -11.72
CA LEU A 74 7.10 -1.78 -12.67
C LEU A 74 6.44 -1.99 -14.05
N GLY A 75 5.20 -2.51 -14.08
CA GLY A 75 4.40 -2.61 -15.29
C GLY A 75 4.15 -1.25 -15.96
N ALA A 76 3.82 -0.22 -15.18
CA ALA A 76 3.64 1.14 -15.70
C ALA A 76 4.95 1.70 -16.29
N SER A 77 6.09 1.47 -15.65
CA SER A 77 7.41 1.82 -16.20
C SER A 77 7.70 1.10 -17.51
N TYR A 78 7.43 -0.21 -17.59
CA TYR A 78 7.56 -0.99 -18.84
C TYR A 78 6.68 -0.42 -19.94
N ALA A 79 5.41 -0.12 -19.64
CA ALA A 79 4.46 0.44 -20.59
C ALA A 79 4.89 1.82 -21.12
N ARG A 80 5.55 2.64 -20.30
CA ARG A 80 6.13 3.94 -20.72
C ARG A 80 7.34 3.77 -21.64
N LEU A 81 8.26 2.87 -21.30
CA LEU A 81 9.51 2.67 -22.03
C LEU A 81 9.33 1.87 -23.33
N PHE A 82 8.46 0.86 -23.31
CA PHE A 82 8.28 -0.10 -24.40
C PHE A 82 6.80 -0.27 -24.81
N PRO A 83 6.05 0.80 -25.10
CA PRO A 83 4.61 0.72 -25.34
C PRO A 83 4.23 -0.21 -26.49
N LYS A 84 5.07 -0.28 -27.53
CA LYS A 84 4.86 -1.17 -28.70
C LYS A 84 5.11 -2.65 -28.40
N ARG A 85 5.71 -2.98 -27.25
CA ARG A 85 6.04 -4.33 -26.81
C ARG A 85 5.08 -4.85 -25.75
N VAL A 86 3.94 -4.21 -25.52
CA VAL A 86 2.89 -4.72 -24.62
C VAL A 86 1.84 -5.46 -25.45
N ARG A 87 1.59 -6.73 -25.12
CA ARG A 87 0.46 -7.52 -25.66
C ARG A 87 -0.77 -7.34 -24.77
N ALA A 88 -0.63 -7.67 -23.50
CA ALA A 88 -1.66 -7.56 -22.49
C ALA A 88 -1.03 -7.25 -21.14
N MET A 89 -1.68 -6.42 -20.34
CA MET A 89 -1.20 -6.03 -19.02
C MET A 89 -2.37 -5.95 -18.03
N ALA A 90 -2.30 -6.75 -16.98
CA ALA A 90 -3.23 -6.77 -15.86
C ALA A 90 -2.55 -6.18 -14.61
N LEU A 91 -3.24 -5.28 -13.91
CA LEU A 91 -2.73 -4.51 -12.78
C LEU A 91 -3.61 -4.76 -11.56
N ASP A 92 -3.09 -5.49 -10.57
CA ASP A 92 -3.82 -5.98 -9.40
C ASP A 92 -3.38 -5.25 -8.11
N SER A 93 -4.27 -4.47 -7.51
CA SER A 93 -3.99 -3.72 -6.26
C SER A 93 -2.77 -2.80 -6.32
N VAL A 94 -2.67 -2.01 -7.38
CA VAL A 94 -1.49 -1.21 -7.70
C VAL A 94 -1.56 0.20 -7.09
N PRO A 95 -0.49 0.69 -6.42
CA PRO A 95 -0.39 2.09 -6.03
C PRO A 95 -0.21 2.98 -7.26
N ASN A 96 -0.91 4.10 -7.30
CA ASN A 96 -0.91 4.97 -8.49
C ASN A 96 0.41 5.75 -8.62
N HIS A 97 1.29 5.31 -9.53
CA HIS A 97 2.56 5.99 -9.89
C HIS A 97 2.43 6.90 -11.13
N VAL A 98 1.21 7.12 -11.62
CA VAL A 98 0.96 7.97 -12.81
C VAL A 98 0.45 9.36 -12.44
N VAL A 99 0.36 9.65 -11.14
CA VAL A 99 -0.05 10.94 -10.56
C VAL A 99 0.88 11.34 -9.42
N PRO A 100 0.96 12.62 -9.02
CA PRO A 100 1.80 13.04 -7.90
C PRO A 100 1.51 12.26 -6.61
N VAL A 101 2.55 12.04 -5.78
CA VAL A 101 2.48 11.28 -4.52
C VAL A 101 1.30 11.72 -3.65
N ALA A 102 1.07 13.03 -3.51
CA ALA A 102 -0.03 13.57 -2.72
C ALA A 102 -1.42 13.08 -3.20
N LYS A 103 -1.64 12.94 -4.52
CA LYS A 103 -2.90 12.42 -5.08
C LYS A 103 -2.99 10.91 -4.89
N SER A 104 -1.89 10.19 -5.11
CA SER A 104 -1.82 8.73 -4.91
C SER A 104 -2.13 8.35 -3.46
N THR A 105 -1.43 8.96 -2.50
CA THR A 105 -1.65 8.79 -1.06
C THR A 105 -3.08 9.14 -0.65
N ARG A 106 -3.67 10.20 -1.24
CA ARG A 106 -5.08 10.55 -0.98
C ARG A 106 -6.04 9.43 -1.36
N LEU A 107 -5.87 8.82 -2.55
CA LEU A 107 -6.74 7.73 -3.01
C LEU A 107 -6.67 6.53 -2.08
N LEU A 108 -5.46 6.17 -1.62
CA LEU A 108 -5.28 5.08 -0.67
C LEU A 108 -5.94 5.41 0.68
N TYR A 109 -5.79 6.62 1.21
CA TYR A 109 -6.44 7.00 2.48
C TYR A 109 -7.97 7.04 2.39
N GLN A 110 -8.53 7.45 1.24
CA GLN A 110 -9.97 7.33 0.99
C GLN A 110 -10.40 5.86 1.04
N GLY A 111 -9.58 4.97 0.49
CA GLY A 111 -9.75 3.52 0.61
C GLY A 111 -9.80 3.05 2.06
N VAL A 112 -8.79 3.39 2.87
CA VAL A 112 -8.71 2.98 4.29
C VAL A 112 -9.95 3.43 5.05
N GLU A 113 -10.33 4.69 4.90
CA GLU A 113 -11.45 5.27 5.61
C GLU A 113 -12.78 4.58 5.23
N ARG A 114 -12.98 4.27 3.94
CA ARG A 114 -14.13 3.48 3.48
C ARG A 114 -14.13 2.07 4.07
N THR A 115 -12.98 1.41 4.12
CA THR A 115 -12.89 0.08 4.74
C THR A 115 -13.19 0.13 6.23
N PHE A 116 -12.72 1.14 6.95
CA PHE A 116 -13.08 1.31 8.36
C PHE A 116 -14.58 1.56 8.56
N ALA A 117 -15.22 2.34 7.69
CA ALA A 117 -16.66 2.52 7.71
C ALA A 117 -17.41 1.20 7.46
N ARG A 118 -16.94 0.36 6.53
CA ARG A 118 -17.49 -1.00 6.30
C ARG A 118 -17.33 -1.90 7.52
N PHE A 119 -16.18 -1.86 8.17
CA PHE A 119 -15.95 -2.61 9.42
C PHE A 119 -16.91 -2.16 10.53
N ALA A 120 -17.12 -0.85 10.70
CA ALA A 120 -18.07 -0.32 11.67
C ALA A 120 -19.52 -0.75 11.36
N ASP A 121 -19.93 -0.72 10.09
CA ASP A 121 -21.25 -1.17 9.64
C ASP A 121 -21.46 -2.68 9.85
N TRP A 122 -20.45 -3.49 9.49
CA TRP A 122 -20.45 -4.93 9.79
C TRP A 122 -20.57 -5.18 11.29
N CYS A 123 -19.79 -4.47 12.10
CA CYS A 123 -19.80 -4.65 13.55
C CYS A 123 -21.16 -4.32 14.18
N ALA A 124 -21.89 -3.35 13.64
CA ALA A 124 -23.22 -3.00 14.12
C ALA A 124 -24.25 -4.12 13.89
N LYS A 125 -24.05 -4.95 12.86
CA LYS A 125 -25.01 -5.98 12.41
C LYS A 125 -24.62 -7.40 12.83
N SER A 126 -23.32 -7.68 12.93
CA SER A 126 -22.80 -9.02 13.18
C SER A 126 -22.87 -9.39 14.66
N ALA A 127 -23.28 -10.63 14.98
CA ALA A 127 -23.19 -11.18 16.33
C ALA A 127 -21.75 -11.46 16.76
N ASP A 128 -20.84 -11.63 15.79
CA ASP A 128 -19.42 -11.92 16.03
C ASP A 128 -18.61 -10.67 16.43
N CYS A 129 -19.21 -9.48 16.35
CA CYS A 129 -18.53 -8.27 16.78
C CYS A 129 -18.71 -8.01 18.27
N VAL A 130 -17.62 -8.13 19.04
CA VAL A 130 -17.62 -7.81 20.48
C VAL A 130 -17.84 -6.32 20.81
N LEU A 131 -17.84 -5.46 19.78
CA LEU A 131 -18.18 -4.04 19.89
C LEU A 131 -19.60 -3.74 19.38
N ARG A 132 -20.41 -4.76 19.07
CA ARG A 132 -21.80 -4.58 18.64
C ARG A 132 -22.56 -3.71 19.64
N GLY A 133 -23.33 -2.75 19.12
CA GLY A 133 -24.06 -1.77 19.94
C GLY A 133 -23.20 -0.64 20.51
N LYS A 134 -21.90 -0.59 20.19
CA LYS A 134 -21.01 0.55 20.49
C LYS A 134 -20.77 1.37 19.23
N ASP A 135 -20.45 2.65 19.42
CA ASP A 135 -19.87 3.48 18.36
C ASP A 135 -18.39 3.09 18.19
N VAL A 136 -18.12 2.25 17.19
CA VAL A 136 -16.77 1.76 16.86
C VAL A 136 -15.82 2.91 16.56
N ALA A 137 -16.27 3.93 15.83
CA ALA A 137 -15.45 5.07 15.44
C ALA A 137 -15.06 5.92 16.65
N LYS A 138 -16.01 6.20 17.55
CA LYS A 138 -15.74 6.89 18.82
C LYS A 138 -14.84 6.08 19.74
N THR A 139 -15.06 4.77 19.84
CA THR A 139 -14.23 3.85 20.62
C THR A 139 -12.80 3.86 20.11
N TRP A 140 -12.61 3.72 18.80
CA TRP A 140 -11.29 3.76 18.16
C TRP A 140 -10.57 5.09 18.40
N ARG A 141 -11.24 6.23 18.22
CA ARG A 141 -10.64 7.54 18.52
C ARG A 141 -10.26 7.69 20.00
N ALA A 142 -11.02 7.09 20.92
CA ALA A 142 -10.69 7.09 22.34
C ALA A 142 -9.45 6.24 22.65
N VAL A 143 -9.35 5.05 22.05
CA VAL A 143 -8.17 4.17 22.13
C VAL A 143 -6.92 4.90 21.65
N LEU A 144 -6.98 5.55 20.48
CA LEU A 144 -5.84 6.29 19.94
C LEU A 144 -5.39 7.41 20.90
N ARG A 145 -6.32 8.22 21.42
CA ARG A 145 -6.00 9.27 22.41
C ARG A 145 -5.48 8.73 23.74
N GLN A 146 -5.89 7.53 24.13
CA GLN A 146 -5.38 6.87 25.32
C GLN A 146 -3.94 6.42 25.11
N ALA A 147 -3.67 5.74 23.99
CA ALA A 147 -2.35 5.25 23.62
C ALA A 147 -1.33 6.40 23.44
N ASP A 148 -1.74 7.55 22.91
CA ASP A 148 -0.87 8.73 22.82
C ASP A 148 -0.52 9.34 24.18
N ARG A 149 -1.43 9.24 25.17
CA ARG A 149 -1.17 9.77 26.53
C ARG A 149 -0.36 8.82 27.38
N ASN A 150 -0.62 7.52 27.24
CA ASN A 150 0.07 6.46 27.97
C ASN A 150 0.16 5.23 27.06
N PRO A 151 1.30 5.02 26.36
CA PRO A 151 1.47 3.89 25.46
C PRO A 151 1.08 2.57 26.12
N LEU A 152 0.28 1.77 25.41
CA LEU A 152 -0.36 0.58 25.96
C LEU A 152 0.62 -0.60 25.98
N PRO A 153 0.61 -1.46 27.03
CA PRO A 153 1.41 -2.68 27.02
C PRO A 153 0.88 -3.69 25.98
N GLY A 154 1.79 -4.49 25.43
CA GLY A 154 1.47 -5.57 24.49
C GLY A 154 1.16 -6.91 25.14
N ALA A 155 1.24 -7.98 24.33
CA ALA A 155 1.23 -9.35 24.83
C ALA A 155 2.51 -9.66 25.62
N PRO A 156 2.55 -10.69 26.48
CA PRO A 156 3.77 -11.09 27.19
C PRO A 156 4.98 -11.32 26.26
N ALA A 157 4.74 -11.89 25.07
CA ALA A 157 5.76 -12.10 24.05
C ALA A 157 6.40 -10.79 23.53
N ALA A 158 5.75 -9.63 23.73
CA ALA A 158 6.29 -8.32 23.37
C ALA A 158 7.27 -7.75 24.41
N GLY A 159 7.43 -8.41 25.57
CA GLY A 159 8.20 -7.88 26.69
C GLY A 159 7.70 -6.51 27.13
N ASP A 160 8.62 -5.58 27.36
CA ASP A 160 8.31 -4.21 27.80
C ASP A 160 7.84 -3.27 26.68
N ARG A 161 7.63 -3.77 25.45
CA ARG A 161 7.20 -2.93 24.33
C ARG A 161 5.82 -2.32 24.63
N ARG A 162 5.74 -1.01 24.41
CA ARG A 162 4.51 -0.23 24.52
C ARG A 162 4.12 0.34 23.16
N TYR A 163 2.83 0.49 22.95
CA TYR A 163 2.23 0.82 21.65
C TYR A 163 1.46 2.15 21.74
N ASP A 164 1.82 3.10 20.90
CA ASP A 164 1.14 4.39 20.77
C ASP A 164 0.07 4.36 19.66
N SER A 165 -0.59 5.49 19.38
CA SER A 165 -1.64 5.52 18.34
C SER A 165 -1.11 5.18 16.93
N LYS A 166 0.14 5.48 16.61
CA LYS A 166 0.76 5.23 15.31
C LYS A 166 0.99 3.73 15.14
N ASP A 167 1.49 3.08 16.18
CA ASP A 167 1.67 1.62 16.19
C ASP A 167 0.33 0.91 15.98
N LEU A 168 -0.70 1.30 16.74
CA LEU A 168 -2.02 0.68 16.65
C LEU A 168 -2.66 0.86 15.27
N LYS A 169 -2.49 2.02 14.63
CA LYS A 169 -2.98 2.26 13.26
C LYS A 169 -2.27 1.38 12.22
N VAL A 170 -0.95 1.22 12.33
CA VAL A 170 -0.19 0.37 11.41
C VAL A 170 -0.56 -1.10 11.61
N LEU A 171 -0.60 -1.58 12.86
CA LEU A 171 -0.98 -2.96 13.17
C LEU A 171 -2.43 -3.27 12.76
N SER A 172 -3.32 -2.28 12.87
CA SER A 172 -4.72 -2.41 12.39
C SER A 172 -4.81 -2.72 10.90
N GLN A 173 -3.85 -2.30 10.07
CA GLN A 173 -3.90 -2.59 8.63
C GLN A 173 -3.93 -4.10 8.35
N LEU A 174 -3.19 -4.89 9.12
CA LEU A 174 -3.12 -6.35 8.94
C LEU A 174 -4.49 -7.02 9.19
N LEU A 175 -5.21 -6.54 10.20
CA LEU A 175 -6.54 -7.03 10.58
C LEU A 175 -7.66 -6.45 9.71
N MET A 176 -7.43 -5.25 9.18
CA MET A 176 -8.35 -4.57 8.28
C MET A 176 -8.44 -5.28 6.92
N LEU A 177 -7.30 -5.71 6.37
CA LEU A 177 -7.16 -6.21 5.00
C LEU A 177 -7.89 -7.52 4.70
N ARG A 178 -8.50 -8.20 5.68
CA ARG A 178 -9.33 -9.39 5.43
C ARG A 178 -10.59 -9.33 6.28
N GLU A 179 -11.75 -9.54 5.69
CA GLU A 179 -13.02 -9.48 6.42
C GLU A 179 -13.12 -10.60 7.48
N ALA A 180 -12.53 -11.76 7.20
CA ALA A 180 -12.41 -12.86 8.15
C ALA A 180 -11.63 -12.50 9.45
N THR A 181 -10.80 -11.45 9.43
CA THR A 181 -10.07 -10.98 10.62
C THR A 181 -10.80 -9.87 11.37
N TRP A 182 -11.97 -9.41 10.91
CA TRP A 182 -12.73 -8.35 11.57
C TRP A 182 -13.19 -8.69 13.00
N PRO A 183 -13.62 -9.93 13.35
CA PRO A 183 -13.87 -10.28 14.75
C PRO A 183 -12.64 -10.08 15.65
N ALA A 184 -11.46 -10.49 15.18
CA ALA A 184 -10.21 -10.27 15.88
C ALA A 184 -9.86 -8.77 16.00
N TRP A 185 -10.15 -7.98 14.96
CA TRP A 185 -9.96 -6.54 15.00
C TRP A 185 -10.85 -5.85 16.04
N ALA A 186 -12.14 -6.23 16.11
CA ALA A 186 -13.06 -5.73 17.12
C ALA A 186 -12.59 -6.09 18.53
N ALA A 187 -12.11 -7.33 18.73
CA ALA A 187 -11.54 -7.78 20.00
C ALA A 187 -10.28 -6.99 20.38
N ALA A 188 -9.40 -6.70 19.42
CA ALA A 188 -8.21 -5.88 19.64
C ALA A 188 -8.57 -4.45 20.06
N ILE A 189 -9.53 -3.81 19.38
CA ILE A 189 -10.01 -2.47 19.73
C ILE A 189 -10.66 -2.48 21.13
N LYS A 190 -11.51 -3.46 21.44
CA LYS A 190 -12.12 -3.60 22.77
C LYS A 190 -11.06 -3.72 23.85
N ARG A 191 -10.10 -4.62 23.70
CA ARG A 191 -9.02 -4.83 24.68
C ARG A 191 -8.15 -3.58 24.84
N ALA A 192 -7.86 -2.87 23.76
CA ALA A 192 -7.10 -1.63 23.82
C ALA A 192 -7.88 -0.52 24.55
N SER A 193 -9.22 -0.50 24.46
CA SER A 193 -10.06 0.39 25.26
C SER A 193 -10.01 0.11 26.76
N GLU A 194 -9.60 -1.10 27.14
CA GLU A 194 -9.33 -1.54 28.51
C GLU A 194 -7.84 -1.38 28.89
N GLY A 195 -7.05 -0.73 28.03
CA GLY A 195 -5.65 -0.41 28.29
C GLY A 195 -4.64 -1.49 27.92
N ASN A 196 -4.98 -2.41 27.01
CA ASN A 196 -4.06 -3.48 26.60
C ASN A 196 -4.05 -3.69 25.07
N ALA A 197 -2.88 -3.51 24.44
CA ALA A 197 -2.69 -3.58 22.99
C ALA A 197 -2.38 -4.99 22.45
N SER A 198 -2.34 -6.02 23.30
CA SER A 198 -1.97 -7.40 22.91
C SER A 198 -2.82 -7.98 21.76
N GLY A 199 -4.05 -7.49 21.54
CA GLY A 199 -4.86 -7.93 20.41
C GLY A 199 -4.33 -7.49 19.03
N PHE A 200 -3.49 -6.45 18.97
CA PHE A 200 -2.89 -5.97 17.72
C PHE A 200 -1.55 -6.64 17.40
N ASP A 201 -0.82 -7.09 18.41
CA ASP A 201 0.45 -7.83 18.27
C ASP A 201 0.51 -9.00 19.27
N PRO A 202 -0.28 -10.06 19.06
CA PRO A 202 -0.37 -11.18 20.00
C PRO A 202 0.94 -11.97 20.12
N GLN A 203 1.79 -11.91 19.10
CA GLN A 203 3.06 -12.63 19.04
C GLN A 203 4.26 -11.76 19.42
N GLY A 204 4.05 -10.48 19.76
CA GLY A 204 5.13 -9.58 20.16
C GLY A 204 6.14 -9.27 19.04
N ARG A 205 5.75 -9.42 17.77
CA ARG A 205 6.64 -9.19 16.62
C ARG A 205 6.94 -7.72 16.38
N GLY A 206 6.10 -6.82 16.90
CA GLY A 206 6.15 -5.39 16.65
C GLY A 206 5.82 -5.01 15.22
N LEU A 207 6.16 -3.78 14.85
CA LEU A 207 5.99 -3.29 13.48
C LEU A 207 6.98 -3.99 12.53
N MET A 208 6.49 -4.35 11.34
CA MET A 208 7.33 -4.93 10.30
C MET A 208 8.35 -3.89 9.79
N ARG A 209 9.64 -4.26 9.79
CA ARG A 209 10.69 -3.44 9.15
C ARG A 209 10.56 -3.56 7.63
N GLN A 210 10.65 -2.44 6.91
CA GLN A 210 10.61 -2.45 5.44
C GLN A 210 11.88 -3.13 4.89
N PRO A 211 11.75 -4.06 3.90
CA PRO A 211 12.90 -4.56 3.17
C PRO A 211 13.65 -3.40 2.50
N SER A 212 14.98 -3.38 2.62
CA SER A 212 15.81 -2.28 2.10
C SER A 212 15.69 -2.09 0.60
N ALA A 213 15.60 -3.19 -0.17
CA ALA A 213 15.47 -3.13 -1.62
C ALA A 213 14.15 -2.51 -2.09
N MET A 214 13.00 -2.93 -1.53
CA MET A 214 11.69 -2.37 -1.92
C MET A 214 11.61 -0.87 -1.60
N LEU A 215 12.15 -0.46 -0.45
CA LEU A 215 12.19 0.95 -0.10
C LEU A 215 13.11 1.73 -1.05
N ALA A 216 14.31 1.24 -1.33
CA ALA A 216 15.23 1.86 -2.28
C ALA A 216 14.57 2.08 -3.65
N THR A 217 13.86 1.08 -4.17
CA THR A 217 13.10 1.21 -5.42
C THR A 217 12.03 2.30 -5.32
N ARG A 218 11.23 2.33 -4.25
CA ARG A 218 10.22 3.39 -4.02
C ARG A 218 10.83 4.78 -3.99
N CYS A 219 11.98 4.94 -3.33
CA CYS A 219 12.66 6.21 -3.23
C CYS A 219 13.23 6.66 -4.58
N ALA A 220 13.85 5.74 -5.33
CA ALA A 220 14.35 6.01 -6.68
C ALA A 220 13.21 6.30 -7.68
N ASP A 221 12.01 5.78 -7.42
CA ASP A 221 10.77 6.05 -8.16
C ASP A 221 10.06 7.34 -7.72
N GLY A 222 10.63 8.12 -6.80
CA GLY A 222 10.13 9.45 -6.44
C GLY A 222 9.07 9.46 -5.33
N TYR A 223 9.02 8.45 -4.46
CA TYR A 223 8.13 8.42 -3.29
C TYR A 223 8.66 9.30 -2.13
N SER A 224 8.74 10.62 -2.33
CA SER A 224 9.29 11.56 -1.34
C SER A 224 8.45 12.85 -1.20
N VAL A 225 8.81 13.68 -0.22
CA VAL A 225 8.30 15.04 -0.02
C VAL A 225 9.45 15.98 0.33
N ASP A 226 9.25 17.27 0.07
CA ASP A 226 10.25 18.30 0.30
C ASP A 226 10.31 18.73 1.77
N GLY A 227 11.25 18.10 2.50
CA GLY A 227 11.62 18.46 3.86
C GLY A 227 10.48 18.40 4.88
N TYR A 228 10.70 19.03 6.03
CA TYR A 228 9.75 19.01 7.15
C TYR A 228 8.40 19.64 6.77
N ALA A 229 8.39 20.73 6.01
CA ALA A 229 7.15 21.40 5.59
C ALA A 229 6.31 20.49 4.68
N GLY A 230 6.93 19.82 3.70
CA GLY A 230 6.26 18.85 2.83
C GLY A 230 5.71 17.65 3.60
N TYR A 231 6.49 17.13 4.56
CA TYR A 231 6.06 16.06 5.46
C TYR A 231 4.85 16.46 6.31
N ARG A 232 4.88 17.63 6.97
CA ARG A 232 3.75 18.15 7.75
C ARG A 232 2.51 18.41 6.90
N ALA A 233 2.69 18.93 5.69
CA ALA A 233 1.59 19.10 4.75
C ALA A 233 0.99 17.75 4.32
N SER A 234 1.81 16.70 4.15
CA SER A 234 1.32 15.35 3.88
C SER A 234 0.46 14.82 5.02
N LEU A 235 0.96 14.88 6.26
CA LEU A 235 0.19 14.47 7.44
C LEU A 235 -1.14 15.22 7.57
N ALA A 236 -1.12 16.54 7.35
CA ALA A 236 -2.33 17.35 7.43
C ALA A 236 -3.36 16.98 6.35
N ARG A 237 -2.92 16.69 5.12
CA ARG A 237 -3.82 16.21 4.06
C ARG A 237 -4.41 14.85 4.40
N SER A 238 -3.59 13.93 4.88
CA SER A 238 -4.02 12.58 5.24
C SER A 238 -4.99 12.59 6.41
N ALA A 239 -4.77 13.43 7.43
CA ALA A 239 -5.68 13.59 8.57
C ALA A 239 -7.07 14.12 8.19
N LYS A 240 -7.16 14.96 7.15
CA LYS A 240 -8.45 15.43 6.61
C LYS A 240 -9.23 14.33 5.90
N VAL A 241 -8.54 13.36 5.31
CA VAL A 241 -9.12 12.32 4.45
C VAL A 241 -9.45 11.06 5.26
N SER A 242 -8.54 10.66 6.14
CA SER A 242 -8.67 9.49 7.02
C SER A 242 -8.25 9.85 8.44
N PRO A 243 -9.11 10.51 9.23
CA PRO A 243 -8.78 10.89 10.60
C PRO A 243 -8.49 9.68 11.50
N HIS A 244 -8.97 8.49 11.15
CA HIS A 244 -8.74 7.27 11.92
C HIS A 244 -7.37 6.63 11.65
N PHE A 245 -6.73 6.87 10.50
CA PHE A 245 -5.51 6.16 10.10
C PHE A 245 -4.40 7.05 9.53
N ALA A 246 -4.56 8.37 9.47
CA ALA A 246 -3.49 9.25 9.03
C ALA A 246 -2.18 9.00 9.78
N GLY A 247 -1.07 9.01 9.03
CA GLY A 247 0.29 8.75 9.49
C GLY A 247 0.86 7.38 9.08
N ILE A 248 0.01 6.42 8.68
CA ILE A 248 0.44 5.04 8.37
C ILE A 248 1.41 4.92 7.17
N TRP A 249 1.45 5.90 6.26
CA TRP A 249 2.34 5.86 5.08
C TRP A 249 3.34 7.00 4.98
N GLU A 250 3.18 8.06 5.78
CA GLU A 250 4.12 9.19 5.82
C GLU A 250 5.49 8.78 6.36
N SER A 251 5.57 7.73 7.16
CA SER A 251 6.84 7.11 7.57
C SER A 251 7.68 6.63 6.38
N GLY A 252 7.03 6.08 5.34
CA GLY A 252 7.70 5.66 4.11
C GLY A 252 8.19 6.84 3.27
N VAL A 253 7.43 7.93 3.25
CA VAL A 253 7.82 9.17 2.55
C VAL A 253 9.06 9.79 3.23
N LEU A 254 9.05 9.87 4.56
CA LEU A 254 10.20 10.36 5.34
C LEU A 254 11.43 9.45 5.18
N SER A 255 11.20 8.15 5.09
CA SER A 255 12.25 7.16 4.82
C SER A 255 12.97 7.41 3.49
N CYS A 256 12.29 7.98 2.50
CA CYS A 256 12.85 8.33 1.20
C CYS A 256 13.40 9.75 1.10
N SER A 257 13.20 10.61 2.11
CA SER A 257 13.71 11.99 2.09
C SER A 257 15.24 12.12 1.90
N PRO A 258 16.09 11.20 2.40
CA PRO A 258 17.54 11.24 2.13
C PRO A 258 17.93 10.82 0.69
N TRP A 259 16.99 10.34 -0.11
CA TRP A 259 17.29 9.82 -1.45
C TRP A 259 17.57 10.97 -2.42
N ALA A 260 18.83 11.12 -2.81
CA ALA A 260 19.30 12.31 -3.51
C ALA A 260 18.69 12.52 -4.91
N LYS A 261 18.30 11.44 -5.61
CA LYS A 261 17.86 11.52 -7.01
C LYS A 261 16.73 10.56 -7.30
N THR A 262 15.64 11.09 -7.84
CA THR A 262 14.60 10.31 -8.52
C THR A 262 15.09 9.96 -9.92
N THR A 263 15.11 8.67 -10.28
CA THR A 263 15.55 8.16 -11.58
C THR A 263 14.40 7.60 -12.42
N ASN A 264 13.26 7.31 -11.81
CA ASN A 264 12.01 6.96 -12.49
C ASN A 264 10.86 7.83 -11.96
N PRO A 265 10.76 9.09 -12.39
CA PRO A 265 9.74 10.02 -11.89
C PRO A 265 8.31 9.54 -12.22
N LEU A 266 7.36 9.97 -11.40
CA LEU A 266 5.95 9.75 -11.64
C LEU A 266 5.55 10.41 -12.97
N ALA A 267 4.93 9.64 -13.85
CA ALA A 267 4.60 10.09 -15.21
C ALA A 267 3.35 9.38 -15.76
N PRO A 268 2.51 10.06 -16.58
CA PRO A 268 1.38 9.44 -17.24
C PRO A 268 1.76 8.24 -18.12
N LEU A 269 0.80 7.34 -18.36
CA LEU A 269 0.97 6.29 -19.36
C LEU A 269 0.83 6.86 -20.78
N PRO A 270 1.46 6.23 -21.80
CA PRO A 270 1.38 6.68 -23.19
C PRO A 270 0.03 6.39 -23.90
N GLY A 271 -1.08 6.39 -23.16
CA GLY A 271 -2.46 6.35 -23.65
C GLY A 271 -2.70 5.44 -24.85
N HIS A 272 -3.08 6.04 -25.98
CA HIS A 272 -3.39 5.35 -27.24
C HIS A 272 -2.24 4.51 -27.84
N LYS A 273 -1.02 4.63 -27.33
CA LYS A 273 0.12 3.79 -27.78
C LYS A 273 0.12 2.41 -27.11
N LEU A 274 -0.74 2.18 -26.12
CA LEU A 274 -0.89 0.92 -25.42
C LEU A 274 -2.15 0.19 -25.85
N PRO A 275 -2.15 -1.17 -25.78
CA PRO A 275 -3.41 -1.91 -25.81
C PRO A 275 -4.24 -1.59 -24.55
N PRO A 276 -5.57 -1.76 -24.61
CA PRO A 276 -6.43 -1.69 -23.43
C PRO A 276 -5.91 -2.54 -22.28
N LEU A 277 -5.91 -1.97 -21.07
CA LEU A 277 -5.43 -2.61 -19.84
C LEU A 277 -6.58 -3.20 -19.02
N LEU A 278 -6.26 -4.20 -18.18
CA LEU A 278 -7.16 -4.67 -17.14
C LEU A 278 -6.65 -4.23 -15.77
N GLY A 279 -7.48 -3.53 -15.01
CA GLY A 279 -7.23 -3.26 -13.59
C GLY A 279 -8.06 -4.18 -12.70
N ILE A 280 -7.51 -4.59 -11.57
CA ILE A 280 -8.23 -5.33 -10.53
C ILE A 280 -8.09 -4.54 -9.23
N GLY A 281 -9.24 -4.04 -8.76
CA GLY A 281 -9.30 -3.11 -7.65
C GLY A 281 -10.24 -3.61 -6.55
N PRO A 282 -9.72 -4.08 -5.40
CA PRO A 282 -10.52 -4.30 -4.20
C PRO A 282 -11.06 -2.96 -3.65
N VAL A 283 -12.05 -2.98 -2.77
CA VAL A 283 -12.69 -1.76 -2.23
C VAL A 283 -11.70 -0.70 -1.74
N TYR A 284 -10.63 -1.16 -1.10
CA TYR A 284 -9.55 -0.34 -0.56
C TYR A 284 -8.68 0.33 -1.65
N GLU A 285 -8.41 -0.33 -2.79
CA GLU A 285 -7.44 0.14 -3.81
C GLU A 285 -8.07 0.46 -5.18
N HIS A 286 -9.39 0.28 -5.33
CA HIS A 286 -10.07 0.40 -6.61
C HIS A 286 -9.80 1.72 -7.32
N ASP A 287 -9.92 2.85 -6.60
CA ASP A 287 -9.72 4.18 -7.21
C ASP A 287 -8.24 4.42 -7.59
N SER A 288 -7.30 3.81 -6.86
CA SER A 288 -5.87 3.87 -7.18
C SER A 288 -5.60 3.17 -8.52
N VAL A 289 -6.07 1.93 -8.64
CA VAL A 289 -5.92 1.11 -9.86
C VAL A 289 -6.63 1.73 -11.04
N ARG A 290 -7.88 2.17 -10.83
CA ARG A 290 -8.67 2.84 -11.86
C ARG A 290 -7.99 4.10 -12.39
N GLY A 291 -7.39 4.90 -11.51
CA GLY A 291 -6.65 6.09 -11.93
C GLY A 291 -5.46 5.80 -12.86
N ILE A 292 -4.96 4.56 -12.90
CA ILE A 292 -3.94 4.10 -13.85
C ILE A 292 -4.60 3.65 -15.16
N THR A 293 -5.60 2.76 -15.09
CA THR A 293 -6.24 2.21 -16.29
C THR A 293 -6.99 3.27 -17.10
N ASP A 294 -7.57 4.28 -16.43
CA ASP A 294 -8.28 5.39 -17.09
C ASP A 294 -7.36 6.25 -17.98
N GLN A 295 -6.03 6.11 -17.87
CA GLN A 295 -5.06 6.75 -18.77
C GLN A 295 -5.02 6.11 -20.17
N VAL A 296 -5.50 4.86 -20.30
CA VAL A 296 -5.40 4.09 -21.54
C VAL A 296 -6.81 3.80 -22.08
N PRO A 297 -7.17 4.37 -23.25
CA PRO A 297 -8.50 4.21 -23.83
C PRO A 297 -8.90 2.74 -24.03
N GLY A 298 -10.16 2.43 -23.73
CA GLY A 298 -10.72 1.07 -23.81
C GLY A 298 -10.38 0.16 -22.63
N SER A 299 -9.54 0.60 -21.69
CA SER A 299 -9.22 -0.18 -20.48
C SER A 299 -10.41 -0.30 -19.54
N VAL A 300 -10.41 -1.35 -18.72
CA VAL A 300 -11.46 -1.60 -17.72
C VAL A 300 -10.84 -1.91 -16.37
N THR A 301 -11.42 -1.37 -15.30
CA THR A 301 -11.11 -1.79 -13.92
C THR A 301 -12.23 -2.70 -13.40
N LEU A 302 -11.91 -3.97 -13.19
CA LEU A 302 -12.74 -4.90 -12.46
C LEU A 302 -12.76 -4.50 -10.97
N ARG A 303 -13.96 -4.29 -10.43
CA ARG A 303 -14.13 -4.06 -8.98
C ARG A 303 -14.27 -5.40 -8.26
N TYR A 304 -13.45 -5.63 -7.25
CA TYR A 304 -13.67 -6.70 -6.29
C TYR A 304 -14.29 -6.12 -5.00
N ASP A 305 -15.42 -6.66 -4.57
CA ASP A 305 -16.15 -6.10 -3.42
C ASP A 305 -15.55 -6.50 -2.06
N GLY A 306 -14.64 -7.48 -2.05
CA GLY A 306 -13.94 -7.88 -0.84
C GLY A 306 -12.87 -6.90 -0.42
N ASN A 307 -12.60 -6.89 0.89
CA ASN A 307 -11.42 -6.25 1.43
C ASN A 307 -10.25 -7.25 1.44
N LEU A 308 -9.30 -7.04 0.53
CA LEU A 308 -8.08 -7.83 0.33
C LEU A 308 -7.09 -7.03 -0.51
N HIS A 309 -5.78 -7.22 -0.32
CA HIS A 309 -4.76 -6.76 -1.25
C HIS A 309 -4.40 -7.86 -2.26
N GLY A 310 -4.45 -7.55 -3.55
CA GLY A 310 -4.18 -8.47 -4.64
C GLY A 310 -5.22 -9.58 -4.84
N PRO A 311 -6.48 -9.27 -5.18
CA PRO A 311 -7.51 -10.29 -5.38
C PRO A 311 -7.15 -11.44 -6.31
N TYR A 312 -6.43 -11.20 -7.42
CA TYR A 312 -6.08 -12.31 -8.33
C TYR A 312 -5.08 -13.27 -7.69
N VAL A 313 -4.07 -12.74 -6.99
CA VAL A 313 -3.00 -13.55 -6.39
C VAL A 313 -3.45 -14.19 -5.07
N ASN A 314 -4.29 -13.51 -4.30
CA ASN A 314 -4.54 -13.86 -2.90
C ASN A 314 -5.98 -14.29 -2.56
N ALA A 315 -6.98 -14.00 -3.40
CA ALA A 315 -8.37 -14.27 -3.02
C ALA A 315 -8.79 -15.73 -3.26
N GLY A 316 -8.20 -16.39 -4.28
CA GLY A 316 -8.76 -17.63 -4.82
C GLY A 316 -10.16 -17.44 -5.44
N ASP A 317 -10.55 -16.20 -5.73
CA ASP A 317 -11.89 -15.86 -6.21
C ASP A 317 -12.06 -16.25 -7.68
N LYS A 318 -13.00 -17.15 -7.96
CA LYS A 318 -13.23 -17.69 -9.31
C LYS A 318 -13.69 -16.63 -10.30
N CYS A 319 -14.42 -15.60 -9.86
CA CYS A 319 -14.86 -14.51 -10.73
C CYS A 319 -13.67 -13.65 -11.18
N VAL A 320 -12.80 -13.26 -10.23
CA VAL A 320 -11.59 -12.49 -10.54
C VAL A 320 -10.67 -13.29 -11.45
N ILE A 321 -10.39 -14.55 -11.11
CA ILE A 321 -9.52 -15.43 -11.89
C ILE A 321 -10.07 -15.60 -13.32
N ALA A 322 -11.37 -15.84 -13.48
CA ALA A 322 -11.98 -16.02 -14.80
C ALA A 322 -11.81 -14.78 -15.69
N HIS A 323 -12.04 -13.57 -15.16
CA HIS A 323 -11.87 -12.33 -15.91
C HIS A 323 -10.42 -12.05 -16.28
N VAL A 324 -9.49 -12.24 -15.33
CA VAL A 324 -8.06 -12.01 -15.58
C VAL A 324 -7.52 -13.02 -16.59
N ASN A 325 -7.85 -14.30 -16.45
CA ASN A 325 -7.41 -15.34 -17.40
C ASN A 325 -7.97 -15.09 -18.80
N ARG A 326 -9.26 -14.77 -18.92
CA ARG A 326 -9.88 -14.46 -20.23
C ARG A 326 -9.21 -13.26 -20.90
N TYR A 327 -8.81 -12.25 -20.14
CA TYR A 327 -8.08 -11.11 -20.69
C TYR A 327 -6.63 -11.46 -21.07
N LEU A 328 -5.88 -12.13 -20.18
CA LEU A 328 -4.48 -12.48 -20.45
C LEU A 328 -4.34 -13.51 -21.58
N ILE A 329 -5.28 -14.45 -21.70
CA ILE A 329 -5.27 -15.50 -22.73
C ILE A 329 -5.90 -14.99 -24.02
N ASP A 330 -7.14 -14.51 -23.98
CA ASP A 330 -7.91 -14.19 -25.20
C ASP A 330 -7.89 -12.70 -25.60
N GLY A 331 -7.29 -11.82 -24.77
CA GLY A 331 -7.35 -10.37 -24.97
C GLY A 331 -8.74 -9.76 -24.70
N LYS A 332 -9.67 -10.51 -24.09
CA LYS A 332 -11.06 -10.08 -23.88
C LYS A 332 -11.26 -9.46 -22.51
N LEU A 333 -11.44 -8.14 -22.48
CA LEU A 333 -11.80 -7.41 -21.27
C LEU A 333 -13.22 -7.75 -20.78
N PRO A 334 -13.49 -7.62 -19.47
CA PRO A 334 -14.85 -7.59 -18.96
C PRO A 334 -15.61 -6.34 -19.45
N ALA A 335 -16.93 -6.35 -19.31
CA ALA A 335 -17.74 -5.16 -19.56
C ALA A 335 -17.36 -4.02 -18.60
N ALA A 336 -17.53 -2.77 -19.04
CA ALA A 336 -17.35 -1.61 -18.17
C ALA A 336 -18.25 -1.72 -16.92
N GLY A 337 -17.68 -1.46 -15.76
CA GLY A 337 -18.40 -1.58 -14.48
C GLY A 337 -18.56 -3.00 -13.95
N ALA A 338 -17.93 -4.00 -14.58
CA ALA A 338 -17.91 -5.37 -14.06
C ALA A 338 -17.45 -5.44 -12.59
N ARG A 339 -18.08 -6.33 -11.84
CA ARG A 339 -17.84 -6.53 -10.41
C ARG A 339 -17.75 -8.02 -10.09
N CYS A 340 -16.87 -8.36 -9.17
CA CYS A 340 -16.82 -9.66 -8.52
C CYS A 340 -17.20 -9.50 -7.04
N PRO A 341 -18.35 -10.05 -6.60
CA PRO A 341 -18.71 -10.09 -5.19
C PRO A 341 -17.78 -11.03 -4.43
N VAL A 342 -17.68 -10.87 -3.11
CA VAL A 342 -17.04 -11.87 -2.25
C VAL A 342 -17.89 -13.14 -2.29
N ALA A 343 -17.27 -14.30 -2.52
CA ALA A 343 -17.96 -15.58 -2.38
C ALA A 343 -18.52 -15.71 -0.96
N VAL A 344 -19.84 -15.88 -0.84
CA VAL A 344 -20.48 -16.25 0.42
C VAL A 344 -20.15 -17.72 0.64
N THR A 345 -19.25 -18.00 1.58
CA THR A 345 -19.02 -19.35 2.10
C THR A 345 -19.89 -19.59 3.32
#